data_AF-A0A8T4PYK8-F1
#
_entry.id   AF-A0A8T4PYK8-F1
#
_cell.length_a   1.000
_cell.length_b   1.000
_cell.length_c   1.000
_cell.angle_alpha   90.00
_cell.angle_beta   90.00
_cell.angle_gamma   90.00
#
_symmetry.space_group_name_H-M   'P 1'
#
loop_
_entity.id
_entity.type
_entity.pdbx_description
1 polymer ?
#
loop_
_entity_poly.entity_id
_entity_poly.type
_entity_poly.pdbx_seq_one_letter_code
_entity_poly.pdbx_strand_id
1 'polypeptide(L)'
;MIKRGKLEIRRDILIIIEKNNNSIKPTPLLRKSNLATARFKEYIGDLIEKDLVKEVVENEDRFFSLTEKGFKFLEKYNTIVKFIDEFGL
;
A
#
# COMPACT_ATOMS: atom_id res chain seq x y z
N MET A 1 5.99 0.04 22.35
CA MET A 1 5.85 0.40 20.92
C MET A 1 4.62 -0.32 20.38
N ILE A 2 3.59 0.39 19.96
CA ILE A 2 2.36 -0.22 19.44
C ILE A 2 2.70 -0.94 18.14
N LYS A 3 2.32 -2.22 18.03
CA LYS A 3 2.56 -3.00 16.82
C LYS A 3 1.66 -2.46 15.70
N ARG A 4 2.25 -2.19 14.52
CA ARG A 4 1.49 -1.73 13.35
C ARG A 4 0.33 -2.67 13.05
N GLY A 5 -0.87 -2.10 12.93
CA GLY A 5 -2.09 -2.84 12.61
C GLY A 5 -2.11 -3.31 11.15
N LYS A 6 -2.98 -4.28 10.83
CA LYS A 6 -3.11 -4.77 9.44
C LYS A 6 -3.52 -3.66 8.46
N LEU A 7 -4.40 -2.76 8.89
CA LEU A 7 -4.84 -1.62 8.07
C LEU A 7 -3.72 -0.62 7.84
N GLU A 8 -2.91 -0.35 8.86
CA GLU A 8 -1.76 0.54 8.76
C GLU A 8 -0.71 0.00 7.79
N ILE A 9 -0.43 -1.31 7.85
CA ILE A 9 0.51 -1.96 6.91
C ILE A 9 0.00 -1.87 5.47
N ARG A 10 -1.30 -2.11 5.24
CA ARG A 10 -1.91 -1.93 3.90
C ARG A 10 -1.73 -0.50 3.42
N ARG A 11 -2.09 0.49 4.26
CA ARG A 11 -1.90 1.92 3.97
C ARG A 11 -0.45 2.24 3.62
N ASP A 12 0.52 1.78 4.42
CA ASP A 12 1.95 2.04 4.21
C ASP A 12 2.39 1.61 2.81
N ILE A 13 2.03 0.39 2.40
CA ILE A 13 2.37 -0.12 1.07
C ILE A 13 1.76 0.77 -0.02
N LEU A 14 0.48 1.11 0.11
CA LEU A 14 -0.22 1.94 -0.90
C LEU A 14 0.40 3.34 -1.00
N ILE A 15 0.75 3.97 0.12
CA ILE A 15 1.44 5.28 0.15
C ILE A 15 2.81 5.22 -0.53
N ILE A 16 3.56 4.13 -0.33
CA ILE A 16 4.87 3.98 -0.98
C ILE A 16 4.72 3.92 -2.50
N ILE A 17 3.70 3.22 -3.01
CA ILE A 17 3.41 3.13 -4.45
C ILE A 17 2.99 4.51 -4.98
N GLU A 18 2.04 5.18 -4.33
CA GLU A 18 1.56 6.52 -4.69
C GLU A 18 2.72 7.51 -4.82
N LYS A 19 3.57 7.61 -3.78
CA LYS A 19 4.72 8.52 -3.72
C LYS A 19 5.80 8.22 -4.74
N ASN A 20 5.79 7.03 -5.36
CA ASN A 20 6.72 6.63 -6.40
C ASN A 20 6.09 6.82 -7.79
N ASN A 21 5.38 7.94 -8.01
CA ASN A 21 4.66 8.24 -9.26
C ASN A 21 3.72 7.10 -9.70
N ASN A 22 3.09 6.45 -8.73
CA ASN A 22 2.20 5.31 -8.96
C ASN A 22 2.81 4.13 -9.73
N SER A 23 4.13 3.98 -9.74
CA SER A 23 4.81 2.85 -10.41
C SER A 23 6.10 2.51 -9.69
N ILE A 24 6.19 1.32 -9.09
CA ILE A 24 7.37 0.91 -8.34
C ILE A 24 7.69 -0.58 -8.55
N LYS A 25 8.98 -0.90 -8.71
CA LYS A 25 9.44 -2.28 -8.81
C LYS A 25 9.25 -3.05 -7.48
N PRO A 26 9.06 -4.39 -7.50
CA PRO A 26 8.89 -5.21 -6.30
C PRO A 26 10.01 -5.06 -5.27
N THR A 27 11.27 -5.05 -5.69
CA THR A 27 12.43 -5.01 -4.77
C THR A 27 12.52 -3.68 -4.00
N PRO A 28 12.44 -2.50 -4.64
CA PRO A 28 12.32 -1.23 -3.91
C PRO A 28 11.10 -1.16 -2.99
N LEU A 29 9.94 -1.68 -3.42
CA LEU A 29 8.72 -1.66 -2.62
C LEU A 29 8.86 -2.50 -1.34
N LEU A 30 9.39 -3.72 -1.46
CA LEU A 30 9.71 -4.57 -0.30
C LEU A 30 10.64 -3.86 0.68
N ARG A 31 11.75 -3.30 0.18
CA ARG A 31 12.74 -2.58 1.02
C ARG A 31 12.12 -1.40 1.76
N LYS A 32 11.25 -0.62 1.10
CA LYS A 32 10.58 0.54 1.70
C LYS A 32 9.45 0.15 2.67
N SER A 33 8.82 -1.01 2.49
CA SER A 33 7.68 -1.45 3.32
C SER A 33 8.07 -1.82 4.77
N ASN A 34 9.36 -2.06 5.03
CA ASN A 34 9.87 -2.54 6.31
C ASN A 34 9.14 -3.84 6.76
N LEU A 35 8.93 -4.75 5.82
CA LEU A 35 8.31 -6.06 6.03
C LEU A 35 9.31 -7.17 5.70
N ALA A 36 9.19 -8.29 6.40
CA ALA A 36 9.84 -9.53 5.97
C ALA A 36 9.25 -9.99 4.62
N THR A 37 10.07 -10.63 3.78
CA THR A 37 9.69 -11.06 2.43
C THR A 37 8.41 -11.90 2.40
N ALA A 38 8.22 -12.82 3.35
CA ALA A 38 7.02 -13.65 3.43
C ALA A 38 5.74 -12.80 3.64
N ARG A 39 5.75 -11.92 4.66
CA ARG A 39 4.63 -11.02 4.93
C ARG A 39 4.36 -10.07 3.77
N PHE A 40 5.41 -9.54 3.16
CA PHE A 40 5.25 -8.66 2.01
C PHE A 40 4.48 -9.34 0.87
N LYS A 41 4.83 -10.59 0.54
CA LYS A 41 4.11 -11.38 -0.47
C LYS A 41 2.65 -11.58 -0.10
N GLU A 42 2.35 -11.91 1.16
CA GLU A 42 0.97 -12.04 1.65
C GLU A 42 0.18 -10.74 1.50
N TYR A 43 0.75 -9.61 1.94
CA TYR A 43 0.07 -8.31 1.85
C TYR A 43 -0.11 -7.83 0.41
N ILE A 44 0.90 -7.96 -0.45
CA ILE A 44 0.77 -7.59 -1.86
C ILE A 44 -0.25 -8.48 -2.56
N GLY A 45 -0.25 -9.79 -2.31
CA GLY A 45 -1.26 -10.72 -2.82
C GLY A 45 -2.67 -10.28 -2.42
N ASP A 46 -2.91 -10.04 -1.13
CA ASP A 46 -4.20 -9.55 -0.61
C ASP A 46 -4.62 -8.20 -1.21
N LEU A 47 -3.67 -7.28 -1.44
CA LEU A 47 -3.95 -5.99 -2.07
C LEU A 47 -4.31 -6.12 -3.55
N ILE A 48 -3.69 -7.07 -4.27
CA ILE A 48 -4.02 -7.37 -5.67
C ILE A 48 -5.37 -8.07 -5.76
N GLU A 49 -5.62 -9.09 -4.94
CA GLU A 49 -6.91 -9.78 -4.87
C GLU A 49 -8.07 -8.82 -4.55
N LYS A 50 -7.80 -7.81 -3.73
CA LYS A 50 -8.79 -6.76 -3.39
C LYS A 50 -8.90 -5.67 -4.43
N ASP A 51 -8.17 -5.74 -5.55
CA ASP A 51 -8.14 -4.73 -6.60
C ASP A 51 -7.71 -3.35 -6.08
N LEU A 52 -6.82 -3.28 -5.09
CA LEU A 52 -6.24 -2.03 -4.59
C LEU A 52 -4.91 -1.70 -5.29
N VAL A 53 -4.20 -2.74 -5.71
CA VAL A 53 -2.94 -2.69 -6.45
C VAL A 53 -3.07 -3.56 -7.68
N LYS A 54 -2.45 -3.15 -8.79
CA LYS A 54 -2.27 -3.97 -9.99
C LYS A 54 -0.79 -4.19 -10.25
N GLU A 55 -0.47 -5.35 -10.81
CA GLU A 55 0.85 -5.63 -11.37
C GLU A 55 0.84 -5.26 -12.86
N VAL A 56 1.84 -4.49 -13.29
CA VAL A 56 2.04 -4.05 -14.66
C VAL A 56 3.38 -4.60 -15.14
N VAL A 57 3.40 -5.16 -16.35
CA VAL A 57 4.61 -5.69 -16.98
C VAL A 57 4.95 -4.82 -18.17
N GLU A 58 6.13 -4.19 -18.14
CA GLU A 58 6.66 -3.34 -19.22
C GLU A 58 8.10 -3.75 -19.49
N ASN A 59 8.44 -4.08 -20.74
CA ASN A 59 9.81 -4.43 -21.16
C ASN A 59 10.50 -5.46 -20.23
N GLU A 60 9.80 -6.56 -19.92
CA GLU A 60 10.24 -7.64 -19.01
C GLU A 60 10.37 -7.26 -17.52
N ASP A 61 10.23 -5.98 -17.19
CA ASP A 61 10.19 -5.49 -15.82
C ASP A 61 8.77 -5.53 -15.26
N ARG A 62 8.67 -5.85 -13.96
CA ARG A 62 7.40 -5.86 -13.22
C ARG A 62 7.31 -4.66 -12.30
N PHE A 63 6.13 -4.05 -12.26
CA PHE A 63 5.82 -2.86 -11.46
C PHE A 63 4.50 -3.04 -10.73
N PHE A 64 4.37 -2.39 -9.59
CA PHE A 64 3.11 -2.24 -8.87
C PHE A 64 2.59 -0.81 -9.00
N SER A 65 1.30 -0.70 -9.26
CA SER A 65 0.57 0.57 -9.37
C SER A 65 -0.74 0.48 -8.60
N LEU A 66 -1.20 1.60 -8.04
CA LEU A 66 -2.54 1.70 -7.49
C LEU A 66 -3.59 1.65 -8.59
N THR A 67 -4.72 1.03 -8.27
CA THR A 67 -5.96 1.14 -9.03
C THR A 67 -6.75 2.35 -8.54
N GLU A 68 -7.84 2.70 -9.21
CA GLU A 68 -8.78 3.72 -8.72
C GLU A 68 -9.29 3.40 -7.30
N LYS A 69 -9.54 2.12 -7.03
CA LYS A 69 -10.00 1.65 -5.72
C LYS A 69 -8.90 1.80 -4.67
N GLY A 70 -7.62 1.60 -5.05
CA GLY A 70 -6.45 1.89 -4.21
C GLY A 70 -6.38 3.35 -3.78
N PHE A 71 -6.55 4.28 -4.73
CA PHE A 71 -6.60 5.72 -4.42
C PHE A 71 -7.79 6.08 -3.51
N LYS A 72 -8.99 5.57 -3.82
CA LYS A 72 -10.18 5.76 -2.96
C LYS A 72 -9.99 5.21 -1.55
N PHE A 73 -9.27 4.11 -1.39
CA PHE A 73 -8.93 3.58 -0.07
C PHE A 73 -8.07 4.57 0.72
N LEU A 74 -7.02 5.13 0.11
CA LEU A 74 -6.14 6.11 0.76
C LEU A 74 -6.90 7.37 1.18
N GLU A 75 -7.77 7.88 0.30
CA GLU A 75 -8.63 9.03 0.59
C GLU A 75 -9.52 8.77 1.82
N LYS A 76 -10.27 7.65 1.81
CA LYS A 76 -11.14 7.28 2.94
C LYS A 76 -10.38 7.04 4.23
N TYR A 77 -9.21 6.41 4.14
CA TYR A 77 -8.35 6.21 5.30
C TYR A 77 -7.94 7.56 5.91
N ASN A 78 -7.53 8.51 5.08
CA ASN A 78 -7.15 9.85 5.52
C ASN A 78 -8.33 10.60 6.16
N THR A 79 -9.54 10.46 5.62
CA THR A 79 -10.75 11.03 6.23
C THR A 79 -11.01 10.46 7.63
N ILE A 80 -10.85 9.15 7.82
CA ILE A 80 -11.02 8.51 9.13
C ILE A 80 -9.96 8.98 10.12
N VAL A 81 -8.69 9.06 9.71
CA VAL A 81 -7.60 9.56 10.58
C VAL A 81 -7.87 10.98 11.02
N LYS A 82 -8.22 11.88 10.09
CA LYS A 82 -8.55 13.28 10.42
C LYS A 82 -9.72 13.39 11.39
N PHE A 83 -10.74 12.55 11.21
CA PHE A 83 -11.86 12.47 12.14
C PHE A 83 -11.40 12.05 13.54
N ILE A 84 -10.61 10.98 13.66
CA ILE A 84 -10.05 10.53 14.94
C ILE A 84 -9.23 11.66 15.60
N ASP A 85 -8.36 12.31 14.83
CA ASP A 85 -7.52 13.41 15.29
C ASP A 85 -8.35 14.62 15.78
N GLU A 86 -9.43 14.96 15.07
CA GLU A 86 -10.35 16.05 15.43
C GLU A 86 -11.04 15.82 16.77
N PHE A 87 -11.38 14.56 17.10
CA PHE A 87 -12.01 14.19 18.36
C PHE A 87 -11.03 13.73 19.44
N GLY A 88 -9.72 13.72 19.15
CA GLY A 88 -8.66 13.34 20.10
C GLY A 88 -8.72 11.88 20.55
N LEU A 89 -9.18 10.97 19.68
CA LEU A 89 -9.41 9.54 19.97
C LEU A 89 -8.19 8.65 19.68
#